data_AF-A0A7X8UK03-F1
#
_entry.id   AF-A0A7X8UK03-F1
#
_cell.length_a   1.000
_cell.length_b   1.000
_cell.length_c   1.000
_cell.angle_alpha   90.00
_cell.angle_beta   90.00
_cell.angle_gamma   90.00
#
_symmetry.space_group_name_H-M   'P 1'
#
loop_
_entity.id
_entity.type
_entity.pdbx_description
1 polymer ?
#
loop_
_entity_poly.entity_id
_entity_poly.type
_entity_poly.pdbx_seq_one_letter_code
_entity_poly.pdbx_strand_id
1 'polypeptide(L)'
;MPPSQRILAAYEYGLKRLADELIAENEPSDEERAHLLLVTQMAQSLVKAYDAYQLKHAFALNTSQATIEAVEPEERLVLNLTLRSLVDNSLMSPWHARFLSGCLGLKRTVLITGGGNVGKSTLLNALIDLLPKDQRIVAIDDADEGLPALGERSFTVQLKAKRNTPARAGTFRKAADMRPGWVVVGELARREGPVFLETLAAGSSGLATIQTPEPEAALADWLSMGRDTAEHLKSLDPVICHLHRDQRGRPRVQKMVEVTVQDGFLTVTPRNPVEE
;
A
#
# COMPACT_ATOMS: atom_id res chain seq x y z
N MET A 1 6.59 -26.60 1.24
CA MET A 1 6.94 -25.62 2.29
C MET A 1 7.64 -24.42 1.65
N PRO A 2 7.23 -23.18 1.94
CA PRO A 2 7.98 -21.97 1.61
C PRO A 2 9.42 -22.06 2.17
N PRO A 3 10.43 -21.49 1.50
CA PRO A 3 11.81 -21.50 1.98
C PRO A 3 12.00 -20.93 3.40
N SER A 4 11.18 -19.94 3.78
CA SER A 4 11.18 -19.33 5.12
C SER A 4 10.72 -20.30 6.23
N GLN A 5 9.68 -21.11 5.98
CA GLN A 5 9.20 -22.10 6.94
C GLN A 5 10.24 -23.17 7.25
N ARG A 6 11.03 -23.58 6.25
CA ARG A 6 12.11 -24.56 6.44
C ARG A 6 13.19 -24.04 7.38
N ILE A 7 13.56 -22.76 7.25
CA ILE A 7 14.60 -22.13 8.09
C ILE A 7 14.07 -21.92 9.52
N LEU A 8 12.83 -21.45 9.69
CA LEU A 8 12.23 -21.22 11.00
C LEU A 8 12.03 -22.53 11.78
N ALA A 9 11.59 -23.60 11.12
CA ALA A 9 11.52 -24.93 11.72
C ALA A 9 12.90 -25.45 12.16
N ALA A 10 13.94 -25.22 11.35
CA ALA A 10 15.31 -25.58 11.73
C ALA A 10 15.81 -24.77 12.95
N TYR A 11 15.41 -23.49 13.05
CA TYR A 11 15.71 -22.64 14.20
C TYR A 11 15.02 -23.11 15.48
N GLU A 12 13.72 -23.43 15.42
CA GLU A 12 12.94 -23.93 16.56
C GLU A 12 13.53 -25.25 17.09
N TYR A 13 13.90 -26.14 16.17
CA TYR A 13 14.57 -27.39 16.50
C TYR A 13 15.96 -27.15 17.12
N GLY A 14 16.73 -26.20 16.57
CA GLY A 14 18.04 -25.83 17.09
C GLY A 14 18.00 -25.28 18.51
N LEU A 15 17.01 -24.45 18.84
CA LEU A 15 16.81 -23.93 20.21
C LEU A 15 16.52 -25.04 21.21
N LYS A 16 15.66 -26.01 20.82
CA LYS A 16 15.35 -27.15 21.69
C LYS A 16 16.59 -28.02 21.92
N ARG A 17 17.31 -28.32 20.84
CA ARG A 17 18.54 -29.12 20.90
C ARG A 17 19.60 -28.48 21.80
N LEU A 18 19.78 -27.16 21.71
CA LEU A 18 20.71 -26.43 22.56
C LEU A 18 20.32 -26.52 24.05
N ALA A 19 19.04 -26.44 24.36
CA ALA A 19 18.55 -26.60 25.73
C ALA A 19 18.82 -28.02 26.26
N ASP A 20 18.57 -29.03 25.43
CA ASP A 20 18.85 -30.44 25.78
C ASP A 20 20.35 -30.69 25.99
N GLU A 21 21.21 -30.09 25.15
CA GLU A 21 22.68 -30.14 25.28
C GLU A 21 23.14 -29.48 26.59
N LEU A 22 22.65 -28.27 26.91
CA LEU A 22 23.02 -27.57 28.15
C LEU A 22 22.60 -28.32 29.42
N ILE A 23 21.43 -28.97 29.40
CA ILE A 23 20.96 -29.81 30.51
C ILE A 23 21.84 -31.04 30.68
N ALA A 24 22.24 -31.67 29.57
CA ALA A 24 23.09 -32.86 29.60
C ALA A 24 24.53 -32.55 30.06
N GLU A 25 25.07 -31.39 29.69
CA GLU A 25 26.46 -31.02 29.99
C GLU A 25 26.66 -30.50 31.42
N ASN A 26 25.65 -29.85 32.01
CA ASN A 26 25.84 -29.09 33.25
C ASN A 26 25.11 -29.66 34.47
N GLU A 27 24.34 -30.75 34.30
CA GLU A 27 23.52 -31.37 35.37
C GLU A 27 22.83 -30.35 36.30
N PRO A 28 22.05 -29.40 35.73
CA PRO A 28 21.52 -28.26 36.49
C PRO A 28 20.56 -28.72 37.59
N SER A 29 20.48 -27.94 38.67
CA SER A 29 19.45 -28.10 39.70
C SER A 29 18.04 -27.94 39.11
N ASP A 30 17.02 -28.41 39.82
CA ASP A 30 15.63 -28.31 39.36
C ASP A 30 15.19 -26.85 39.06
N GLU A 31 15.71 -25.89 39.83
CA GLU A 31 15.44 -24.45 39.64
C GLU A 31 16.13 -23.90 38.39
N GLU A 32 17.41 -24.24 38.18
CA GLU A 32 18.17 -23.85 36.98
C GLU A 32 17.59 -24.48 35.71
N ARG A 33 17.13 -25.74 35.80
CA ARG A 33 16.44 -26.43 34.72
C ARG A 33 15.12 -25.75 34.36
N ALA A 34 14.35 -25.33 35.36
CA ALA A 34 13.10 -24.58 35.13
C ALA A 34 13.36 -23.25 34.40
N HIS A 35 14.40 -22.51 34.80
CA HIS A 35 14.80 -21.27 34.12
C HIS A 35 15.25 -21.52 32.67
N LEU A 36 16.05 -22.54 32.41
CA LEU A 36 16.49 -22.94 31.07
C LEU A 36 15.31 -23.26 30.14
N LEU A 37 14.34 -24.03 30.64
CA LEU A 37 13.13 -24.37 29.89
C LEU A 37 12.26 -23.14 29.62
N LEU A 38 12.11 -22.24 30.60
CA LEU A 38 11.36 -20.99 30.44
C LEU A 38 11.96 -20.11 29.33
N VAL A 39 13.29 -19.89 29.35
CA VAL A 39 13.99 -19.09 28.34
C VAL A 39 13.85 -19.73 26.96
N THR A 40 13.98 -21.05 26.87
CA THR A 40 13.80 -21.80 25.62
C THR A 40 12.39 -21.63 25.07
N GLN A 41 11.37 -21.73 25.93
CA GLN A 41 9.98 -21.59 25.54
C GLN A 41 9.63 -20.15 25.12
N MET A 42 10.21 -19.14 25.77
CA MET A 42 10.10 -17.74 25.35
C MET A 42 10.72 -17.53 23.96
N ALA A 43 11.92 -18.05 23.72
CA ALA A 43 12.60 -17.94 22.43
C ALA A 43 11.81 -18.65 21.30
N GLN A 44 11.29 -19.85 21.55
CA GLN A 44 10.44 -20.57 20.61
C GLN A 44 9.13 -19.83 20.32
N SER A 45 8.54 -19.19 21.33
CA SER A 45 7.32 -18.39 21.17
C SER A 45 7.54 -17.17 20.29
N LEU A 46 8.70 -16.52 20.38
CA LEU A 46 9.09 -15.42 19.49
C LEU A 46 9.25 -15.89 18.03
N VAL A 47 9.88 -17.04 17.81
CA VAL A 47 10.03 -17.64 16.47
C VAL A 47 8.67 -17.96 15.86
N LYS A 48 7.75 -18.55 16.65
CA LYS A 48 6.37 -18.85 16.22
C LYS A 48 5.56 -17.59 15.93
N ALA A 49 5.67 -16.57 16.77
CA ALA A 49 4.99 -15.30 16.55
C ALA A 49 5.46 -14.65 15.24
N TYR A 50 6.76 -14.74 14.93
CA TYR A 50 7.32 -14.26 13.67
C TYR A 50 6.86 -15.08 12.46
N ASP A 51 6.79 -16.41 12.55
CA ASP A 51 6.26 -17.26 11.46
C ASP A 51 4.78 -16.96 11.19
N ALA A 52 3.97 -16.83 12.24
CA ALA A 52 2.56 -16.46 12.14
C ALA A 52 2.37 -15.05 11.53
N TYR A 53 3.23 -14.10 11.91
CA TYR A 53 3.27 -12.77 11.29
C TYR A 53 3.62 -12.89 9.80
N GLN A 54 4.68 -13.61 9.44
CA GLN A 54 5.06 -13.80 8.05
C GLN A 54 3.95 -14.48 7.25
N LEU A 55 3.28 -15.51 7.76
CA LEU A 55 2.19 -16.18 7.07
C LEU A 55 1.00 -15.27 6.79
N LYS A 56 0.67 -14.37 7.72
CA LYS A 56 -0.35 -13.33 7.49
C LYS A 56 0.05 -12.33 6.40
N HIS A 57 1.35 -12.15 6.16
CA HIS A 57 1.90 -11.14 5.22
C HIS A 57 2.58 -11.75 3.99
N ALA A 58 2.57 -13.07 3.83
CA ALA A 58 3.23 -13.80 2.75
C ALA A 58 2.21 -14.28 1.70
N PHE A 59 1.41 -13.37 1.16
CA PHE A 59 0.74 -13.65 -0.11
C PHE A 59 1.73 -13.47 -1.26
N ALA A 60 2.19 -14.60 -1.81
CA ALA A 60 2.98 -14.59 -3.03
C ALA A 60 2.15 -14.05 -4.19
N LEU A 61 2.66 -13.03 -4.87
CA LEU A 61 2.09 -12.47 -6.10
C LEU A 61 2.26 -13.45 -7.28
N ASN A 62 1.53 -14.56 -7.24
CA ASN A 62 1.39 -15.48 -8.37
C ASN A 62 -0.12 -15.69 -8.64
N THR A 63 -0.68 -14.85 -9.51
CA THR A 63 -1.95 -15.17 -10.18
C THR A 63 -1.63 -15.40 -11.66
N SER A 64 -1.11 -16.60 -11.96
CA SER A 64 -0.95 -17.06 -13.33
C SER A 64 -1.70 -18.38 -13.49
N GLN A 65 -2.81 -18.30 -14.23
CA GLN A 65 -3.61 -19.38 -14.83
C GLN A 65 -4.45 -20.28 -13.90
N ALA A 66 -5.78 -20.28 -14.09
CA ALA A 66 -6.53 -21.43 -14.60
C ALA A 66 -8.01 -21.08 -14.91
N THR A 67 -8.41 -21.40 -16.15
CA THR A 67 -9.70 -21.96 -16.60
C THR A 67 -11.00 -21.15 -16.44
N ILE A 68 -11.66 -20.93 -17.59
CA ILE A 68 -13.02 -20.42 -17.71
C ILE A 68 -14.01 -21.50 -17.22
N GLU A 69 -14.47 -21.37 -15.99
CA GLU A 69 -15.80 -21.79 -15.57
C GLU A 69 -16.45 -20.60 -14.88
N ALA A 70 -17.75 -20.42 -15.06
CA ALA A 70 -18.49 -19.29 -14.54
C ALA A 70 -18.52 -19.33 -13.00
N VAL A 71 -17.49 -18.75 -12.37
CA VAL A 71 -17.40 -18.55 -10.93
C VAL A 71 -18.08 -17.21 -10.61
N GLU A 72 -18.94 -17.24 -9.59
CA GLU A 72 -19.50 -16.07 -8.90
C GLU A 72 -18.42 -14.99 -8.67
N PRO A 73 -18.76 -13.68 -8.60
CA PRO A 73 -17.75 -12.62 -8.64
C PRO A 73 -16.71 -12.85 -7.55
N GLU A 74 -15.49 -13.26 -7.95
CA GLU A 74 -14.35 -13.44 -7.07
C GLU A 74 -14.24 -12.21 -6.18
N GLU A 75 -14.34 -12.40 -4.86
CA GLU A 75 -13.97 -11.37 -3.91
C GLU A 75 -12.56 -10.92 -4.26
N ARG A 76 -12.45 -9.71 -4.83
CA ARG A 76 -11.16 -9.07 -5.12
C ARG A 76 -10.51 -8.72 -3.80
N LEU A 77 -9.73 -9.66 -3.26
CA LEU A 77 -9.05 -9.48 -1.98
C LEU A 77 -7.87 -8.53 -2.16
N VAL A 78 -7.92 -7.40 -1.47
CA VAL A 78 -6.76 -6.52 -1.32
C VAL A 78 -5.74 -7.19 -0.41
N LEU A 79 -4.58 -7.55 -0.97
CA LEU A 79 -3.50 -8.14 -0.19
C LEU A 79 -2.94 -7.14 0.84
N ASN A 80 -2.87 -7.54 2.11
CA ASN A 80 -2.28 -6.74 3.19
C ASN A 80 -0.75 -6.97 3.27
N LEU A 81 -0.01 -6.30 2.39
CA LEU A 81 1.45 -6.41 2.29
C LEU A 81 2.13 -5.12 2.77
N THR A 82 3.29 -5.26 3.41
CA THR A 82 4.14 -4.11 3.75
C THR A 82 4.84 -3.58 2.50
N LEU A 83 5.27 -2.31 2.51
CA LEU A 83 6.05 -1.74 1.40
C LEU A 83 7.35 -2.54 1.16
N ARG A 84 7.97 -3.06 2.23
CA ARG A 84 9.15 -3.95 2.14
C ARG A 84 8.80 -5.24 1.39
N SER A 85 7.69 -5.88 1.72
CA SER A 85 7.23 -7.09 1.01
C SER A 85 7.01 -6.82 -0.48
N LEU A 86 6.57 -5.62 -0.87
CA LEU A 86 6.44 -5.25 -2.29
C LEU A 86 7.80 -5.13 -3.01
N VAL A 87 8.83 -4.67 -2.31
CA VAL A 87 10.22 -4.68 -2.81
C VAL A 87 10.74 -6.11 -2.94
N ASP A 88 10.55 -6.93 -1.91
CA ASP A 88 11.02 -8.32 -1.88
C ASP A 88 10.36 -9.16 -3.00
N ASN A 89 9.10 -8.89 -3.33
CA ASN A 89 8.38 -9.52 -4.45
C ASN A 89 8.66 -8.88 -5.83
N SER A 90 9.62 -7.95 -5.88
CA SER A 90 10.03 -7.23 -7.09
C SER A 90 8.90 -6.43 -7.75
N LEU A 91 7.84 -6.07 -7.03
CA LEU A 91 6.82 -5.14 -7.56
C LEU A 91 7.45 -3.77 -7.81
N MET A 92 8.41 -3.38 -6.98
CA MET A 92 9.17 -2.15 -7.13
C MET A 92 10.62 -2.32 -6.65
N SER A 93 11.50 -1.39 -7.04
CA SER A 93 12.87 -1.36 -6.54
C SER A 93 12.95 -0.73 -5.14
N PRO A 94 14.05 -0.94 -4.39
CA PRO A 94 14.29 -0.22 -3.14
C PRO A 94 14.27 1.31 -3.31
N TRP A 95 14.70 1.81 -4.47
CA TRP A 95 14.66 3.23 -4.79
C TRP A 95 13.22 3.75 -4.88
N HIS A 96 12.31 3.05 -5.57
CA HIS A 96 10.89 3.41 -5.62
C HIS A 96 10.28 3.47 -4.22
N ALA A 97 10.57 2.48 -3.37
CA ALA A 97 10.06 2.45 -2.00
C ALA A 97 10.57 3.62 -1.16
N ARG A 98 11.86 3.95 -1.25
CA ARG A 98 12.44 5.12 -0.58
C ARG A 98 11.83 6.43 -1.06
N PHE A 99 11.68 6.58 -2.38
CA PHE A 99 11.09 7.77 -2.98
C PHE A 99 9.64 7.97 -2.54
N LEU A 100 8.80 6.93 -2.61
CA LEU A 100 7.42 6.97 -2.12
C LEU A 100 7.36 7.30 -0.62
N SER A 101 8.20 6.65 0.20
CA SER A 101 8.27 6.93 1.64
C SER A 101 8.64 8.39 1.92
N GLY A 102 9.60 8.95 1.17
CA GLY A 102 9.96 10.37 1.24
C GLY A 102 8.80 11.29 0.84
N CYS A 103 8.06 10.95 -0.21
CA CYS A 103 6.87 11.70 -0.64
C CYS A 103 5.80 11.74 0.45
N LEU A 104 5.55 10.60 1.12
CA LEU A 104 4.62 10.55 2.26
C LEU A 104 5.10 11.40 3.44
N GLY A 105 6.40 11.36 3.76
CA GLY A 105 7.00 12.19 4.81
C GLY A 105 6.88 13.70 4.51
N LEU A 106 6.95 14.08 3.24
CA LEU A 106 6.72 15.45 2.75
C LEU A 106 5.24 15.78 2.53
N LYS A 107 4.31 14.90 2.90
CA LYS A 107 2.87 15.09 2.73
C LYS A 107 2.44 15.34 1.26
N ARG A 108 3.18 14.79 0.31
CA ARG A 108 2.83 14.88 -1.12
C ARG A 108 1.68 13.94 -1.44
N THR A 109 0.84 14.38 -2.38
CA THR A 109 -0.25 13.55 -2.92
C THR A 109 0.33 12.49 -3.85
N VAL A 110 -0.08 11.22 -3.67
CA VAL A 110 0.36 10.10 -4.52
C VAL A 110 -0.83 9.48 -5.25
N LEU A 111 -0.74 9.44 -6.57
CA LEU A 111 -1.72 8.83 -7.47
C LEU A 111 -1.15 7.53 -8.04
N ILE A 112 -1.79 6.40 -7.74
CA ILE A 112 -1.39 5.09 -8.21
C ILE A 112 -2.21 4.76 -9.46
N THR A 113 -1.56 4.70 -10.62
CA THR A 113 -2.22 4.51 -11.91
C THR A 113 -1.88 3.14 -12.49
N GLY A 114 -2.67 2.66 -13.45
CA GLY A 114 -2.44 1.38 -14.13
C GLY A 114 -3.73 0.69 -14.55
N GLY A 115 -3.60 -0.40 -15.30
CA GLY A 115 -4.73 -1.22 -15.75
C GLY A 115 -5.51 -1.90 -14.62
N GLY A 116 -6.54 -2.68 -14.98
CA GLY A 116 -7.25 -3.54 -14.02
C GLY A 116 -6.34 -4.60 -13.42
N ASN A 117 -6.53 -4.95 -12.15
CA ASN A 117 -5.81 -6.04 -11.47
C ASN A 117 -4.27 -5.96 -11.53
N VAL A 118 -3.65 -4.77 -11.59
CA VAL A 118 -2.17 -4.62 -11.58
C VAL A 118 -1.56 -4.42 -10.19
N GLY A 119 -2.33 -4.59 -9.11
CA GLY A 119 -1.86 -4.44 -7.72
C GLY A 119 -1.95 -3.01 -7.14
N LYS A 120 -2.74 -2.12 -7.75
CA LYS A 120 -2.90 -0.72 -7.30
C LYS A 120 -3.42 -0.63 -5.86
N SER A 121 -4.50 -1.35 -5.53
CA SER A 121 -5.10 -1.33 -4.20
C SER A 121 -4.18 -1.94 -3.15
N THR A 122 -3.40 -2.97 -3.51
CA THR A 122 -2.36 -3.54 -2.64
C THR A 122 -1.25 -2.54 -2.35
N LEU A 123 -0.76 -1.81 -3.35
CA LEU A 123 0.22 -0.74 -3.14
C LEU A 123 -0.39 0.39 -2.30
N LEU A 124 -1.62 0.81 -2.61
CA LEU A 124 -2.32 1.83 -1.84
C LEU A 124 -2.40 1.43 -0.35
N ASN A 125 -2.80 0.19 -0.07
CA ASN A 125 -2.88 -0.33 1.28
C ASN A 125 -1.51 -0.31 2.00
N ALA A 126 -0.45 -0.71 1.31
CA ALA A 126 0.92 -0.63 1.84
C ALA A 126 1.36 0.81 2.16
N LEU A 127 0.98 1.79 1.32
CA LEU A 127 1.29 3.20 1.57
C LEU A 127 0.46 3.79 2.72
N ILE A 128 -0.82 3.38 2.85
CA ILE A 128 -1.66 3.77 3.98
C ILE A 128 -1.01 3.32 5.27
N ASP A 129 -0.43 2.12 5.35
CA ASP A 129 0.19 1.65 6.58
C ASP A 129 1.39 2.50 7.03
N LEU A 130 2.10 3.14 6.09
CA LEU A 130 3.22 4.05 6.38
C LEU A 130 2.80 5.43 6.89
N LEU A 131 1.54 5.81 6.77
CA LEU A 131 1.07 7.12 7.23
C LEU A 131 1.18 7.23 8.77
N PRO A 132 1.49 8.41 9.32
CA PRO A 132 1.50 8.60 10.78
C PRO A 132 0.18 8.18 11.42
N LYS A 133 0.23 7.44 12.54
CA LYS A 133 -0.97 6.84 13.17
C LYS A 133 -1.85 7.86 13.90
N ASP A 134 -1.33 9.06 14.16
CA ASP A 134 -1.99 10.21 14.78
C ASP A 134 -2.74 11.09 13.77
N GLN A 135 -2.56 10.88 12.47
CA GLN A 135 -3.20 11.68 11.44
C GLN A 135 -4.60 11.14 11.10
N ARG A 136 -5.56 12.06 11.02
CA ARG A 136 -6.92 11.75 10.58
C ARG A 136 -6.93 11.36 9.10
N ILE A 137 -7.49 10.19 8.82
CA ILE A 137 -7.71 9.71 7.45
C ILE A 137 -9.20 9.70 7.17
N VAL A 138 -9.61 10.27 6.03
CA VAL A 138 -10.96 10.08 5.49
C VAL A 138 -10.84 9.30 4.20
N ALA A 139 -11.35 8.07 4.20
CA ALA A 139 -11.37 7.20 3.04
C ALA A 139 -12.72 7.27 2.34
N ILE A 140 -12.72 7.26 1.00
CA ILE A 140 -13.90 7.35 0.17
C ILE A 140 -13.89 6.20 -0.84
N ASP A 141 -14.82 5.26 -0.75
CA ASP A 141 -14.85 4.05 -1.61
C ASP A 141 -16.25 3.68 -2.10
N ASP A 142 -16.31 2.92 -3.19
CA ASP A 142 -17.50 2.40 -3.85
C ASP A 142 -17.73 0.92 -3.51
N ALA A 143 -16.64 0.16 -3.36
CA ALA A 143 -16.68 -1.27 -3.19
C ALA A 143 -16.66 -1.73 -1.71
N ASP A 144 -17.06 -2.97 -1.50
CA ASP A 144 -16.82 -3.72 -0.26
C ASP A 144 -15.38 -4.28 -0.16
N GLU A 145 -14.55 -4.06 -1.19
CA GLU A 145 -13.11 -4.29 -1.16
C GLU A 145 -12.45 -3.32 -0.18
N GLY A 146 -12.55 -3.62 1.10
CA GLY A 146 -11.93 -2.83 2.15
C GLY A 146 -10.41 -2.74 1.95
N LEU A 147 -9.82 -1.63 2.38
CA LEU A 147 -8.37 -1.49 2.53
C LEU A 147 -8.02 -1.88 3.97
N PRO A 148 -7.45 -3.08 4.23
CA PRO A 148 -7.24 -3.58 5.59
C PRO A 148 -6.51 -2.60 6.52
N ALA A 149 -5.51 -1.88 5.99
CA ALA A 149 -4.72 -0.91 6.75
C ALA A 149 -5.54 0.28 7.30
N LEU A 150 -6.73 0.54 6.77
CA LEU A 150 -7.66 1.54 7.31
C LEU A 150 -8.37 1.05 8.59
N GLY A 151 -8.69 -0.25 8.66
CA GLY A 151 -9.40 -0.85 9.80
C GLY A 151 -8.54 -0.96 11.06
N GLU A 152 -7.23 -0.99 10.91
CA GLU A 152 -6.26 -1.08 12.02
C GLU A 152 -5.95 0.30 12.66
N ARG A 153 -6.56 1.39 12.17
CA ARG A 153 -6.27 2.76 12.58
C ARG A 153 -7.42 3.39 13.36
N SER A 154 -7.09 4.04 14.48
CA SER A 154 -8.08 4.66 15.38
C SER A 154 -8.69 5.96 14.85
N PHE A 155 -7.98 6.72 14.01
CA PHE A 155 -8.42 8.03 13.50
C PHE A 155 -8.87 8.00 12.03
N THR A 156 -9.60 6.96 11.66
CA THR A 156 -10.08 6.75 10.29
C THR A 156 -11.60 6.87 10.20
N VAL A 157 -12.07 7.63 9.21
CA VAL A 157 -13.48 7.68 8.79
C VAL A 157 -13.59 7.07 7.39
N GLN A 158 -14.50 6.13 7.20
CA GLN A 158 -14.74 5.51 5.89
C GLN A 158 -16.12 5.94 5.36
N LEU A 159 -16.14 6.62 4.22
CA LEU A 159 -17.34 7.08 3.54
C LEU A 159 -17.60 6.21 2.31
N LYS A 160 -18.80 5.64 2.22
CA LYS A 160 -19.23 4.85 1.06
C LYS A 160 -20.05 5.70 0.10
N ALA A 161 -19.68 5.70 -1.17
CA ALA A 161 -20.45 6.33 -2.24
C ALA A 161 -20.08 5.73 -3.60
N LYS A 162 -21.09 5.39 -4.42
CA LYS A 162 -20.85 4.83 -5.75
C LYS A 162 -20.11 5.80 -6.68
N ARG A 163 -19.10 5.33 -7.41
CA ARG A 163 -18.32 6.17 -8.36
C ARG A 163 -19.21 6.69 -9.49
N ASN A 164 -18.78 7.80 -10.10
CA ASN A 164 -19.46 8.47 -11.20
C ASN A 164 -20.92 8.86 -10.87
N THR A 165 -21.24 9.08 -9.59
CA THR A 165 -22.55 9.57 -9.16
C THR A 165 -22.46 10.97 -8.58
N PRO A 166 -23.53 11.79 -8.68
CA PRO A 166 -23.57 13.10 -8.02
C PRO A 166 -23.34 13.02 -6.50
N ALA A 167 -23.77 11.92 -5.88
CA ALA A 167 -23.56 11.68 -4.45
C ALA A 167 -22.07 11.63 -4.07
N ARG A 168 -21.21 11.11 -4.96
CA ARG A 168 -19.75 11.05 -4.75
C ARG A 168 -19.12 12.43 -4.59
N ALA A 169 -19.54 13.40 -5.40
CA ALA A 169 -19.07 14.79 -5.28
C ALA A 169 -19.44 15.41 -3.92
N GLY A 170 -20.65 15.12 -3.41
CA GLY A 170 -21.04 15.51 -2.06
C GLY A 170 -20.20 14.84 -0.96
N THR A 171 -19.79 13.59 -1.16
CA THR A 171 -18.91 12.86 -0.23
C THR A 171 -17.52 13.46 -0.15
N PHE A 172 -16.96 13.92 -1.27
CA PHE A 172 -15.69 14.65 -1.29
C PHE A 172 -15.75 15.94 -0.45
N ARG A 173 -16.82 16.73 -0.60
CA ARG A 173 -17.03 17.94 0.23
C ARG A 173 -17.15 17.60 1.72
N LYS A 174 -17.94 16.58 2.06
CA LYS A 174 -18.04 16.09 3.45
C LYS A 174 -16.68 15.65 3.99
N ALA A 175 -15.84 15.04 3.17
CA ALA A 175 -14.48 14.69 3.57
C ALA A 175 -13.63 15.93 3.86
N ALA A 176 -13.69 16.96 3.01
CA ALA A 176 -13.00 18.24 3.26
C ALA A 176 -13.46 18.91 4.57
N ASP A 177 -14.76 18.91 4.86
CA ASP A 177 -15.33 19.50 6.09
C ASP A 177 -14.79 18.83 7.36
N MET A 178 -14.38 17.55 7.27
CA MET A 178 -13.77 16.82 8.37
C MET A 178 -12.29 17.17 8.60
N ARG A 179 -11.70 18.05 7.76
CA ARG A 179 -10.31 18.52 7.83
C ARG A 179 -9.30 17.37 8.06
N PRO A 180 -9.26 16.35 7.18
CA PRO A 180 -8.36 15.23 7.35
C PRO A 180 -6.91 15.64 7.10
N GLY A 181 -5.98 14.90 7.69
CA GLY A 181 -4.57 14.95 7.26
C GLY A 181 -4.41 14.29 5.89
N TRP A 182 -5.17 13.21 5.65
CA TRP A 182 -5.16 12.46 4.39
C TRP A 182 -6.57 12.13 3.89
N VAL A 183 -6.79 12.34 2.60
CA VAL A 183 -7.94 11.79 1.88
C VAL A 183 -7.47 10.58 1.08
N VAL A 184 -8.10 9.43 1.31
CA VAL A 184 -7.79 8.18 0.62
C VAL A 184 -8.95 7.81 -0.29
N VAL A 185 -8.67 7.48 -1.54
CA VAL A 185 -9.70 7.03 -2.50
C VAL A 185 -9.26 5.69 -3.10
N GLY A 186 -9.96 4.61 -2.74
CA GLY A 186 -9.61 3.26 -3.20
C GLY A 186 -9.56 3.16 -4.72
N GLU A 187 -10.56 3.73 -5.40
CA GLU A 187 -10.56 3.94 -6.85
C GLU A 187 -11.27 5.25 -7.19
N LEU A 188 -10.51 6.17 -7.77
CA LEU A 188 -10.96 7.47 -8.23
C LEU A 188 -11.33 7.36 -9.72
N ALA A 189 -12.59 7.67 -10.05
CA ALA A 189 -12.96 7.70 -11.45
C ALA A 189 -12.29 8.87 -12.16
N ARG A 190 -11.93 8.71 -13.44
CA ARG A 190 -11.22 9.77 -14.20
C ARG A 190 -11.96 11.11 -14.18
N ARG A 191 -13.30 11.12 -14.13
CA ARG A 191 -14.11 12.35 -14.09
C ARG A 191 -14.18 13.01 -12.71
N GLU A 192 -13.76 12.32 -11.65
CA GLU A 192 -13.79 12.80 -10.27
C GLU A 192 -12.52 13.57 -9.89
N GLY A 193 -11.49 13.54 -10.75
CA GLY A 193 -10.20 14.18 -10.54
C GLY A 193 -10.25 15.63 -10.08
N PRO A 194 -10.93 16.54 -10.81
CA PRO A 194 -10.99 17.95 -10.41
C PRO A 194 -11.56 18.16 -9.01
N VAL A 195 -12.65 17.46 -8.67
CA VAL A 195 -13.29 17.54 -7.34
C VAL A 195 -12.41 16.94 -6.25
N PHE A 196 -11.68 15.86 -6.56
CA PHE A 196 -10.69 15.30 -5.65
C PHE A 196 -9.56 16.29 -5.37
N LEU A 197 -8.99 16.92 -6.40
CA LEU A 197 -7.95 17.93 -6.23
C LEU A 197 -8.44 19.16 -5.44
N GLU A 198 -9.67 19.62 -5.70
CA GLU A 198 -10.33 20.69 -4.91
C GLU A 198 -10.43 20.31 -3.43
N THR A 199 -10.81 19.06 -3.13
CA THR A 199 -10.88 18.54 -1.77
C THR A 199 -9.52 18.58 -1.07
N LEU A 200 -8.45 18.24 -1.77
CA LEU A 200 -7.10 18.24 -1.24
C LEU A 200 -6.55 19.65 -1.05
N ALA A 201 -6.85 20.56 -1.99
CA ALA A 201 -6.42 21.96 -1.93
C ALA A 201 -6.93 22.68 -0.67
N ALA A 202 -7.97 22.17 -0.01
CA ALA A 202 -8.44 22.64 1.30
C ALA A 202 -7.51 22.32 2.50
N GLY A 203 -6.32 21.75 2.25
CA GLY A 203 -5.26 21.54 3.25
C GLY A 203 -4.97 20.08 3.61
N SER A 204 -5.37 19.13 2.75
CA SER A 204 -5.19 17.70 2.96
C SER A 204 -4.28 17.08 1.89
N SER A 205 -3.52 16.05 2.25
CA SER A 205 -2.77 15.24 1.27
C SER A 205 -3.63 14.10 0.74
N GLY A 206 -3.34 13.61 -0.46
CA GLY A 206 -4.14 12.57 -1.11
C GLY A 206 -3.40 11.27 -1.38
N LEU A 207 -4.09 10.13 -1.22
CA LEU A 207 -3.71 8.87 -1.85
C LEU A 207 -4.88 8.35 -2.66
N ALA A 208 -4.69 8.03 -3.93
CA ALA A 208 -5.78 7.50 -4.76
C ALA A 208 -5.26 6.48 -5.77
N THR A 209 -6.09 5.47 -6.11
CA THR A 209 -5.86 4.69 -7.34
C THR A 209 -6.71 5.20 -8.49
N ILE A 210 -6.18 5.11 -9.71
CA ILE A 210 -6.88 5.49 -10.93
C ILE A 210 -6.66 4.39 -11.95
N GLN A 211 -7.74 3.84 -12.50
CA GLN A 211 -7.64 2.89 -13.60
C GLN A 211 -7.41 3.64 -14.92
N THR A 212 -6.16 3.67 -15.38
CA THR A 212 -5.77 4.24 -16.66
C THR A 212 -4.49 3.59 -17.18
N PRO A 213 -4.40 3.25 -18.48
CA PRO A 213 -3.13 2.85 -19.09
C PRO A 213 -2.21 4.06 -19.34
N GLU A 214 -2.78 5.27 -19.42
CA GLU A 214 -2.08 6.50 -19.77
C GLU A 214 -2.32 7.55 -18.68
N PRO A 215 -1.41 7.70 -17.71
CA PRO A 215 -1.58 8.65 -16.61
C PRO A 215 -1.60 10.10 -17.10
N GLU A 216 -0.79 10.44 -18.12
CA GLU A 216 -0.73 11.78 -18.69
C GLU A 216 -2.06 12.19 -19.33
N ALA A 217 -2.73 11.26 -20.03
CA ALA A 217 -4.05 11.50 -20.61
C ALA A 217 -5.11 11.75 -19.52
N ALA A 218 -5.02 11.08 -18.37
CA ALA A 218 -5.91 11.33 -17.25
C ALA A 218 -5.72 12.75 -16.66
N LEU A 219 -4.48 13.24 -16.57
CA LEU A 219 -4.21 14.61 -16.14
C LEU A 219 -4.71 15.66 -17.14
N ALA A 220 -4.50 15.42 -18.44
CA ALA A 220 -4.99 16.31 -19.49
C ALA A 220 -6.53 16.43 -19.48
N ASP A 221 -7.22 15.32 -19.23
CA ASP A 221 -8.67 15.31 -19.03
C ASP A 221 -9.07 16.18 -17.83
N TRP A 222 -8.36 16.08 -16.70
CA TRP A 222 -8.65 16.88 -15.51
C TRP A 222 -8.48 18.38 -15.75
N LEU A 223 -7.44 18.77 -16.48
CA LEU A 223 -7.20 20.16 -16.89
C LEU A 223 -8.31 20.68 -17.79
N SER A 224 -8.82 19.84 -18.68
CA SER A 224 -9.92 20.20 -19.59
C SER A 224 -11.27 20.29 -18.88
N MET A 225 -11.44 19.58 -17.75
CA MET A 225 -12.71 19.51 -17.02
C MET A 225 -12.89 20.62 -15.96
N GLY A 226 -11.82 21.06 -15.31
CA GLY A 226 -11.88 22.00 -14.18
C GLY A 226 -11.05 23.26 -14.41
N ARG A 227 -11.65 24.43 -14.17
CA ARG A 227 -10.97 25.73 -14.36
C ARG A 227 -9.75 25.88 -13.44
N ASP A 228 -9.90 25.46 -12.19
CA ASP A 228 -8.87 25.64 -11.15
C ASP A 228 -7.96 24.41 -11.01
N THR A 229 -8.14 23.38 -11.85
CA THR A 229 -7.34 22.15 -11.80
C THR A 229 -5.84 22.44 -11.93
N ALA A 230 -5.45 23.37 -12.81
CA ALA A 230 -4.04 23.74 -12.99
C ALA A 230 -3.42 24.31 -11.72
N GLU A 231 -4.17 25.17 -11.02
CA GLU A 231 -3.73 25.76 -9.74
C GLU A 231 -3.62 24.71 -8.64
N HIS A 232 -4.61 23.82 -8.55
CA HIS A 232 -4.58 22.72 -7.59
C HIS A 232 -3.41 21.76 -7.86
N LEU A 233 -3.17 21.37 -9.11
CA LEU A 233 -2.01 20.53 -9.48
C LEU A 233 -0.69 21.21 -9.12
N LYS A 234 -0.57 22.52 -9.38
CA LYS A 234 0.61 23.30 -9.01
C LYS A 234 0.82 23.35 -7.50
N SER A 235 -0.25 23.53 -6.73
CA SER A 235 -0.18 23.61 -5.26
C SER A 235 0.09 22.27 -4.59
N LEU A 236 -0.48 21.19 -5.14
CA LEU A 236 -0.40 19.85 -4.55
C LEU A 236 0.84 19.08 -4.97
N ASP A 237 1.45 19.44 -6.11
CA ASP A 237 2.63 18.82 -6.71
C ASP A 237 2.58 17.28 -6.62
N PRO A 238 1.56 16.64 -7.22
CA PRO A 238 1.32 15.22 -7.00
C PRO A 238 2.34 14.34 -7.72
N VAL A 239 2.61 13.19 -7.12
CA VAL A 239 3.43 12.13 -7.69
C VAL A 239 2.53 11.06 -8.27
N ILE A 240 2.82 10.61 -9.48
CA ILE A 240 2.18 9.46 -10.11
C ILE A 240 3.10 8.25 -10.05
N CYS A 241 2.58 7.17 -9.49
CA CYS A 241 3.19 5.84 -9.56
C CYS A 241 2.39 4.99 -10.55
N HIS A 242 2.97 4.65 -11.69
CA HIS A 242 2.29 3.88 -12.73
C HIS A 242 2.68 2.39 -12.66
N LEU A 243 1.67 1.52 -12.51
CA LEU A 243 1.83 0.07 -12.44
C LEU A 243 1.37 -0.58 -13.74
N HIS A 244 2.11 -1.59 -14.16
CA HIS A 244 1.76 -2.48 -15.27
C HIS A 244 2.00 -3.92 -14.87
N ARG A 245 1.57 -4.87 -15.71
CA ARG A 245 2.02 -6.26 -15.64
C ARG A 245 3.14 -6.47 -16.66
N ASP A 246 4.23 -7.08 -16.23
CA ASP A 246 5.32 -7.46 -17.13
C ASP A 246 4.91 -8.61 -18.06
N GLN A 247 5.81 -9.01 -18.96
CA GLN A 247 5.57 -10.12 -19.90
C GLN A 247 5.25 -11.46 -19.21
N ARG A 248 5.61 -11.61 -17.94
CA ARG A 248 5.32 -12.80 -17.11
C ARG A 248 4.05 -12.62 -16.29
N GLY A 249 3.30 -11.56 -16.54
CA GLY A 249 2.08 -11.21 -15.83
C GLY A 249 2.32 -10.65 -14.43
N ARG A 250 3.55 -10.37 -13.99
CA ARG A 250 3.80 -9.90 -12.63
C ARG A 250 3.60 -8.39 -12.52
N PRO A 251 2.98 -7.88 -11.45
CA PRO A 251 2.82 -6.43 -11.27
C PRO A 251 4.17 -5.76 -11.04
N ARG A 252 4.41 -4.63 -11.72
CA ARG A 252 5.65 -3.85 -11.66
C ARG A 252 5.34 -2.36 -11.74
N VAL A 253 6.05 -1.55 -10.94
CA VAL A 253 6.14 -0.11 -11.17
C VAL A 253 6.89 0.12 -12.47
N GLN A 254 6.22 0.72 -13.45
CA GLN A 254 6.79 1.03 -14.76
C GLN A 254 7.52 2.37 -14.75
N LYS A 255 6.86 3.39 -14.19
CA LYS A 255 7.38 4.76 -14.14
C LYS A 255 6.87 5.49 -12.90
N MET A 256 7.73 6.35 -12.39
CA MET A 256 7.40 7.37 -11.40
C MET A 256 7.46 8.72 -12.10
N VAL A 257 6.44 9.54 -11.90
CA VAL A 257 6.31 10.83 -12.57
C VAL A 257 5.94 11.87 -11.55
N GLU A 258 6.58 13.02 -11.63
CA GLU A 258 6.11 14.22 -10.93
C GLU A 258 5.36 15.13 -11.89
N VAL A 259 4.27 15.68 -11.38
CA VAL A 259 3.38 16.56 -12.14
C VAL A 259 3.55 17.96 -11.62
N THR A 260 4.15 18.82 -12.43
CA THR A 260 4.31 20.24 -12.13
C THR A 260 3.59 21.06 -13.19
N VAL A 261 3.22 22.30 -12.86
CA VAL A 261 2.66 23.26 -13.82
C VAL A 261 3.65 24.41 -13.95
N GLN A 262 4.24 24.55 -15.13
CA GLN A 262 5.19 25.60 -15.49
C GLN A 262 4.62 26.44 -16.63
N ASP A 263 4.56 27.76 -16.45
CA ASP A 263 4.04 28.71 -17.44
C ASP A 263 2.64 28.38 -18.01
N GLY A 264 1.79 27.76 -17.19
CA GLY A 264 0.44 27.34 -17.58
C GLY A 264 0.38 26.01 -18.33
N PHE A 265 1.52 25.35 -18.55
CA PHE A 265 1.61 24.02 -19.16
C PHE A 265 1.93 22.96 -18.11
N LEU A 266 1.40 21.76 -18.32
CA LEU A 266 1.67 20.62 -17.46
C LEU A 266 3.00 19.97 -17.87
N THR A 267 3.96 19.97 -16.94
CA THR A 267 5.28 19.38 -17.11
C THR A 267 5.34 18.09 -16.30
N VAL A 268 5.41 16.98 -17.04
CA VAL A 268 5.55 15.60 -16.56
C VAL A 268 7.04 15.28 -16.49
N THR A 269 7.60 15.19 -15.29
CA THR A 269 9.03 14.88 -15.11
C THR A 269 9.19 13.43 -14.67
N PRO A 270 9.82 12.56 -15.47
CA PRO A 270 10.14 11.20 -15.04
C PRO A 270 11.12 11.24 -13.88
N ARG A 271 10.89 10.40 -12.87
CA ARG A 271 11.81 10.19 -11.76
C ARG A 271 12.45 8.82 -11.89
N ASN A 272 13.77 8.84 -12.07
CA ASN A 272 14.62 7.67 -12.19
C ASN A 272 15.58 7.59 -10.99
N PRO A 273 16.11 6.40 -10.67
CA PRO A 273 17.25 6.28 -9.78
C PRO A 273 18.36 7.21 -10.25
N VAL A 274 18.96 7.94 -9.32
CA VAL A 274 20.23 8.63 -9.61
C VAL A 274 21.25 7.51 -9.75
N GLU A 275 21.84 7.35 -10.94
CA GLU A 275 22.99 6.47 -11.12
C GLU A 275 24.13 7.05 -10.26
N GLU A 276 24.63 6.24 -9.31
CA GLU A 276 25.82 6.56 -8.51
C GLU A 276 27.09 6.48 -9.36
#